data_AF-X6N373-F1
#
_entry.id   AF-X6N373-F1
#
_cell.length_a   1.000
_cell.length_b   1.000
_cell.length_c   1.000
_cell.angle_alpha   90.00
_cell.angle_beta   90.00
_cell.angle_gamma   90.00
#
_symmetry.space_group_name_H-M   'P 1'
#
loop_
_entity.id
_entity.type
_entity.pdbx_description
1 polymer ?
#
loop_
_entity_poly.entity_id
_entity_poly.type
_entity_poly.pdbx_seq_one_letter_code
_entity_poly.pdbx_strand_id
1 'polypeptide(L)'
;KSIQIQTLRVDESWFGYLDQLKTRLDFLLYLLTHSSLRLSRRQYTMIWNQFTSDALCREEMDLCYLWLLQGSIPTQCLSLQNTTHLKLYEPQDQKFLFDQCISRLQAAHLSETGYLLAASFFCASNKRNGSLVMEGYKQPKWSTTENRSGTSQGLATKYNSLSQAKEFLSAVMPFSPTESARKMLGQYITYLDSNDTPNEDDSNYLVNPDDHYVDPKMLRVTDYKILEGVPYFWEVVLKARLPKVGAQASELLNALHFNFTSNLRPKEQSDIRSEYVRKCLKHLSNALVTKKEQEDAPMVVKRMIRLLRSFLEGFVTIKKESDDTVDVEVKPNKFFRLASYKLTLVMNETLSHLYKTIHRRLQKIHNGILLQDIIIKWNKDVTLLCNQTPISQIDWRKSRVLEVLRFEQTFVRNFTQW
;
A
#
# COMPACT_ATOMS: atom_id res chain seq x y z
N LYS A 1 28.00 4.51 -23.39
CA LYS A 1 27.29 3.44 -24.13
C LYS A 1 26.67 2.52 -23.10
N SER A 2 25.38 2.67 -22.81
CA SER A 2 24.63 1.74 -21.97
C SER A 2 24.49 0.44 -22.76
N ILE A 3 25.26 -0.60 -22.43
CA ILE A 3 24.93 -1.94 -22.90
C ILE A 3 23.55 -2.22 -22.34
N GLN A 4 22.56 -2.50 -23.20
CA GLN A 4 21.26 -2.99 -22.73
C GLN A 4 21.48 -4.42 -22.23
N ILE A 5 22.01 -4.54 -21.00
CA ILE A 5 22.23 -5.82 -20.32
C ILE A 5 20.95 -6.67 -20.33
N GLN A 6 19.79 -6.01 -20.37
CA GLN A 6 18.46 -6.58 -20.49
C GLN A 6 18.25 -7.46 -21.74
N THR A 7 18.93 -7.18 -22.86
CA THR A 7 18.85 -7.98 -24.10
C THR A 7 20.04 -8.92 -24.28
N LEU A 8 20.97 -8.93 -23.32
CA LEU A 8 22.12 -9.83 -23.34
C LEU A 8 21.61 -11.27 -23.22
N ARG A 9 21.82 -12.06 -24.28
CA ARG A 9 21.60 -13.49 -24.27
C ARG A 9 22.91 -14.16 -23.89
N VAL A 10 22.89 -14.91 -22.80
CA VAL A 10 24.03 -15.75 -22.40
C VAL A 10 23.91 -17.06 -23.15
N ASP A 11 25.00 -17.51 -23.80
CA ASP A 11 25.13 -18.82 -24.44
C ASP A 11 24.05 -19.20 -25.47
N GLU A 12 23.70 -18.27 -26.37
CA GLU A 12 22.65 -18.45 -27.40
C GLU A 12 21.25 -18.81 -26.85
N SER A 13 21.03 -18.69 -25.54
CA SER A 13 19.75 -19.06 -24.95
C SER A 13 18.61 -18.16 -25.48
N TRP A 14 17.42 -18.73 -25.56
CA TRP A 14 16.19 -18.00 -25.87
C TRP A 14 15.79 -16.99 -24.77
N PHE A 15 16.30 -17.18 -23.55
CA PHE A 15 16.00 -16.34 -22.40
C PHE A 15 16.96 -15.14 -22.31
N GLY A 16 16.41 -13.97 -22.00
CA GLY A 16 17.22 -12.82 -21.65
C GLY A 16 17.96 -13.05 -20.34
N TYR A 17 19.04 -12.32 -20.10
CA TYR A 17 19.81 -12.40 -18.86
C TYR A 17 18.92 -12.28 -17.60
N LEU A 18 17.99 -11.33 -17.57
CA LEU A 18 17.09 -11.12 -16.43
C LEU A 18 16.08 -12.26 -16.26
N ASP A 19 15.61 -12.88 -17.35
CA ASP A 19 14.75 -14.08 -17.28
C ASP A 19 15.50 -15.25 -16.66
N GLN A 20 16.74 -15.50 -17.10
CA GLN A 20 17.56 -16.56 -16.54
C GLN A 20 17.83 -16.33 -15.06
N LEU A 21 18.14 -15.08 -14.68
CA LEU A 21 18.36 -14.71 -13.29
C LEU A 21 17.11 -14.96 -12.44
N LYS A 22 15.95 -14.49 -12.90
CA LYS A 22 14.67 -14.72 -12.22
C LYS A 22 14.40 -16.21 -12.05
N THR A 23 14.52 -17.02 -13.09
CA THR A 23 14.28 -18.47 -13.03
C THR A 23 15.20 -19.15 -12.01
N ARG A 24 16.48 -18.75 -11.94
CA ARG A 24 17.43 -19.28 -10.95
C ARG A 24 17.08 -18.88 -9.52
N LEU A 25 16.67 -17.62 -9.31
CA LEU A 25 16.22 -17.13 -8.00
C LEU A 25 14.93 -17.83 -7.55
N ASP A 26 13.96 -17.99 -8.46
CA ASP A 26 12.69 -18.70 -8.18
C ASP A 26 12.94 -20.17 -7.84
N PHE A 27 13.84 -20.84 -8.57
CA PHE A 27 14.26 -22.20 -8.25
C PHE A 27 14.94 -22.30 -6.88
N LEU A 28 15.84 -21.37 -6.57
CA LEU A 28 16.48 -21.32 -5.25
C LEU A 28 15.47 -21.05 -4.13
N LEU A 29 14.51 -20.14 -4.36
CA LEU A 29 13.43 -19.85 -3.42
C LEU A 29 12.58 -21.10 -3.17
N TYR A 30 12.22 -21.82 -4.23
CA TYR A 30 11.46 -23.07 -4.15
C TYR A 30 12.21 -24.10 -3.28
N LEU A 31 13.50 -24.34 -3.57
CA LEU A 31 14.31 -25.28 -2.79
C LEU A 31 14.38 -24.89 -1.30
N LEU A 32 14.62 -23.62 -0.99
CA LEU A 32 14.77 -23.15 0.40
C LEU A 32 13.44 -23.20 1.17
N THR A 33 12.31 -22.96 0.50
CA THR A 33 10.98 -22.96 1.13
C THR A 33 10.36 -24.35 1.26
N HIS A 34 10.75 -25.30 0.38
CA HIS A 34 10.21 -26.67 0.35
C HIS A 34 11.16 -27.72 0.95
N SER A 35 12.33 -27.31 1.45
CA SER A 35 13.27 -28.20 2.15
C SER A 35 13.67 -27.67 3.53
N SER A 36 14.48 -28.44 4.24
CA SER A 36 15.13 -28.01 5.50
C SER A 36 16.35 -27.12 5.28
N LEU A 37 16.76 -26.87 4.04
CA LEU A 37 17.94 -26.06 3.73
C LEU A 37 17.72 -24.60 4.09
N ARG A 38 18.70 -23.99 4.75
CA ARG A 38 18.73 -22.57 5.11
C ARG A 38 20.03 -21.96 4.64
N LEU A 39 19.97 -20.72 4.16
CA LEU A 39 21.16 -19.96 3.84
C LEU A 39 21.84 -19.54 5.14
N SER A 40 23.12 -19.88 5.27
CA SER A 40 23.97 -19.33 6.32
C SER A 40 24.17 -17.83 6.11
N ARG A 41 24.55 -17.13 7.19
CA ARG A 41 24.92 -15.71 7.16
C ARG A 41 25.85 -15.32 6.04
N ARG A 42 26.89 -16.14 5.84
CA ARG A 42 27.87 -15.93 4.78
C ARG A 42 27.24 -16.02 3.39
N GLN A 43 26.37 -17.01 3.15
CA GLN A 43 25.77 -17.25 1.84
C GLN A 43 24.81 -16.13 1.44
N TYR A 44 23.86 -15.74 2.30
CA TYR A 44 22.95 -14.65 1.90
C TYR A 44 23.65 -13.29 1.84
N THR A 45 24.72 -13.06 2.62
CA THR A 45 25.53 -11.84 2.49
C THR A 45 26.25 -11.79 1.14
N MET A 46 26.75 -12.94 0.66
CA MET A 46 27.36 -13.04 -0.66
C MET A 46 26.35 -12.75 -1.77
N ILE A 47 25.15 -13.33 -1.68
CA ILE A 47 24.03 -13.04 -2.61
C ILE A 47 23.68 -11.55 -2.56
N TRP A 48 23.52 -10.98 -1.36
CA TRP A 48 23.21 -9.57 -1.19
C TRP A 48 24.24 -8.66 -1.85
N ASN A 49 25.53 -8.89 -1.60
CA ASN A 49 26.60 -8.06 -2.16
C ASN A 49 26.60 -8.13 -3.69
N GLN A 50 26.42 -9.34 -4.25
CA GLN A 50 26.36 -9.53 -5.70
C GLN A 50 25.22 -8.72 -6.35
N PHE A 51 24.06 -8.64 -5.71
CA PHE A 51 22.88 -7.95 -6.26
C PHE A 51 22.69 -6.50 -5.79
N THR A 52 23.57 -5.97 -4.93
CA THR A 52 23.42 -4.58 -4.45
C THR A 52 24.68 -3.75 -4.66
N SER A 53 25.85 -4.34 -4.48
CA SER A 53 27.14 -3.68 -4.70
C SER A 53 27.64 -3.92 -6.12
N ASP A 54 27.48 -5.16 -6.61
CA ASP A 54 28.02 -5.61 -7.90
C ASP A 54 26.94 -5.83 -8.97
N ALA A 55 25.73 -5.28 -8.75
CA ALA A 55 24.64 -5.39 -9.71
C ALA A 55 24.97 -4.65 -11.01
N LEU A 56 24.71 -5.28 -12.15
CA LEU A 56 24.96 -4.71 -13.47
C LEU A 56 23.90 -3.66 -13.83
N CYS A 57 22.67 -3.84 -13.33
CA CYS A 57 21.56 -2.91 -13.55
C CYS A 57 20.59 -2.86 -12.36
N ARG A 58 19.66 -1.91 -12.37
CA ARG A 58 18.69 -1.73 -11.27
C ARG A 58 17.66 -2.85 -11.21
N GLU A 59 17.33 -3.43 -12.35
CA GLU A 59 16.37 -4.52 -12.46
C GLU A 59 16.88 -5.78 -11.74
N GLU A 60 18.19 -6.05 -11.75
CA GLU A 60 18.79 -7.12 -10.93
C GLU A 60 18.60 -6.88 -9.43
N MET A 61 18.81 -5.63 -8.98
CA MET A 61 18.60 -5.24 -7.59
C MET A 61 17.14 -5.48 -7.21
N ASP A 62 16.20 -5.05 -8.05
CA ASP A 62 14.76 -5.21 -7.82
C ASP A 62 14.35 -6.68 -7.81
N LEU A 63 14.91 -7.53 -8.68
CA LEU A 63 14.68 -8.98 -8.63
C LEU A 63 15.18 -9.60 -7.32
N CYS A 64 16.36 -9.20 -6.85
CA CYS A 64 16.87 -9.66 -5.56
C CYS A 64 15.98 -9.20 -4.40
N TYR A 65 15.52 -7.94 -4.44
CA TYR A 65 14.62 -7.42 -3.42
C TYR A 65 13.29 -8.16 -3.38
N LEU A 66 12.70 -8.47 -4.54
CA LEU A 66 11.49 -9.28 -4.62
C LEU A 66 11.73 -10.69 -4.08
N TRP A 67 12.81 -11.34 -4.50
CA TRP A 67 13.16 -12.68 -4.04
C TRP A 67 13.32 -12.74 -2.51
N LEU A 68 14.03 -11.75 -1.92
CA LEU A 68 14.17 -11.64 -0.48
C LEU A 68 12.83 -11.40 0.21
N LEU A 69 12.01 -10.50 -0.32
CA LEU A 69 10.70 -10.18 0.23
C LEU A 69 9.81 -11.43 0.31
N GLN A 70 9.76 -12.20 -0.78
CA GLN A 70 8.97 -13.42 -0.91
C GLN A 70 9.44 -14.52 0.05
N GLY A 71 10.74 -14.77 0.15
CA GLY A 71 11.25 -15.86 0.98
C GLY A 71 11.42 -15.52 2.46
N SER A 72 11.44 -14.23 2.82
CA SER A 72 11.79 -13.79 4.17
C SER A 72 10.61 -13.30 5.01
N ILE A 73 9.56 -12.77 4.36
CA ILE A 73 8.47 -12.09 5.05
C ILE A 73 7.17 -12.80 4.68
N PRO A 74 6.43 -13.38 5.65
CA PRO A 74 5.10 -13.89 5.39
C PRO A 74 4.20 -12.78 4.83
N THR A 75 3.47 -13.06 3.74
CA THR A 75 2.49 -12.11 3.21
C THR A 75 1.42 -11.83 4.25
N GLN A 76 0.88 -10.61 4.26
CA GLN A 76 -0.14 -10.23 5.24
C GLN A 76 -1.48 -10.94 4.98
N CYS A 77 -1.69 -11.40 3.75
CA CYS A 77 -2.93 -11.99 3.29
C CYS A 77 -3.09 -13.48 3.63
N LEU A 78 -1.99 -14.20 3.90
CA LEU A 78 -2.04 -15.63 4.20
C LEU A 78 -2.37 -15.88 5.68
N SER A 79 -3.66 -15.79 5.96
CA SER A 79 -4.33 -16.38 7.10
C SER A 79 -4.03 -17.89 7.16
N LEU A 80 -3.23 -18.33 8.15
CA LEU A 80 -3.14 -19.70 8.67
C LEU A 80 -2.93 -20.79 7.59
N GLN A 81 -1.79 -21.46 7.45
CA GLN A 81 -1.42 -22.51 8.40
C GLN A 81 0.06 -22.90 8.30
N ASN A 82 0.85 -22.34 7.38
CA ASN A 82 2.18 -22.86 7.05
C ASN A 82 3.29 -21.77 6.97
N THR A 83 3.28 -20.79 7.88
CA THR A 83 4.37 -19.79 7.97
C THR A 83 5.72 -20.39 8.38
N THR A 84 5.74 -21.66 8.81
CA THR A 84 6.94 -22.45 9.12
C THR A 84 7.86 -22.66 7.90
N HIS A 85 7.31 -22.57 6.68
CA HIS A 85 8.02 -22.88 5.44
C HIS A 85 8.78 -21.69 4.83
N LEU A 86 8.42 -20.45 5.17
CA LEU A 86 9.10 -19.26 4.66
C LEU A 86 10.28 -18.89 5.57
N LYS A 87 11.39 -19.59 5.39
CA LYS A 87 12.65 -19.30 6.08
C LYS A 87 13.82 -19.45 5.10
N LEU A 88 14.17 -18.39 4.37
CA LEU A 88 15.43 -18.37 3.61
C LEU A 88 16.65 -18.55 4.54
N TYR A 89 16.55 -18.03 5.77
CA TYR A 89 17.60 -18.00 6.76
C TYR A 89 17.03 -18.20 8.18
N GLU A 90 17.91 -18.33 9.18
CA GLU A 90 17.51 -18.49 10.57
C GLU A 90 16.85 -17.21 11.12
N PRO A 91 15.77 -17.28 11.92
CA PRO A 91 15.07 -16.09 12.39
C PRO A 91 15.99 -15.06 13.08
N GLN A 92 17.00 -15.49 13.82
CA GLN A 92 17.99 -14.61 14.47
C GLN A 92 18.76 -13.70 13.50
N ASP A 93 18.86 -14.10 12.23
CA ASP A 93 19.58 -13.38 11.19
C ASP A 93 18.76 -12.28 10.53
N GLN A 94 17.43 -12.24 10.76
CA GLN A 94 16.57 -11.18 10.25
C GLN A 94 17.04 -9.79 10.71
N LYS A 95 17.47 -9.68 11.97
CA LYS A 95 18.00 -8.43 12.52
C LYS A 95 19.30 -8.04 11.83
N PHE A 96 20.22 -8.99 11.67
CA PHE A 96 21.47 -8.77 10.94
C PHE A 96 21.21 -8.27 9.52
N LEU A 97 20.30 -8.92 8.79
CA LEU A 97 19.95 -8.54 7.41
C LEU A 97 19.37 -7.11 7.36
N PHE A 98 18.52 -6.74 8.32
CA PHE A 98 18.00 -5.38 8.37
C PHE A 98 19.09 -4.34 8.71
N ASP A 99 19.87 -4.57 9.76
CA ASP A 99 20.83 -3.60 10.29
C ASP A 99 22.11 -3.47 9.44
N GLN A 100 22.59 -4.57 8.86
CA GLN A 100 23.87 -4.61 8.17
C GLN A 100 23.72 -4.54 6.66
N CYS A 101 22.55 -4.86 6.11
CA CYS A 101 22.32 -4.89 4.67
C CYS A 101 21.27 -3.84 4.26
N ILE A 102 20.01 -4.04 4.65
CA ILE A 102 18.88 -3.26 4.11
C ILE A 102 18.94 -1.78 4.54
N SER A 103 19.21 -1.49 5.80
CA SER A 103 19.32 -0.11 6.31
C SER A 103 20.59 0.61 5.87
N ARG A 104 21.51 -0.09 5.18
CA ARG A 104 22.70 0.49 4.54
C ARG A 104 22.50 0.80 3.07
N LEU A 105 21.37 0.44 2.49
CA LEU A 105 21.04 0.84 1.12
C LEU A 105 21.07 2.36 1.01
N GLN A 106 21.58 2.85 -0.12
CA GLN A 106 21.63 4.29 -0.34
C GLN A 106 20.22 4.83 -0.59
N ALA A 107 19.69 5.57 0.37
CA ALA A 107 18.37 6.21 0.30
C ALA A 107 18.10 6.94 -1.03
N ALA A 108 19.11 7.59 -1.61
CA ALA A 108 19.00 8.31 -2.87
C ALA A 108 18.69 7.43 -4.08
N HIS A 109 19.09 6.16 -4.05
CA HIS A 109 18.99 5.22 -5.16
C HIS A 109 17.91 4.16 -4.96
N LEU A 110 17.13 4.26 -3.89
CA LEU A 110 16.12 3.28 -3.53
C LEU A 110 14.97 3.28 -4.56
N SER A 111 14.70 2.11 -5.13
CA SER A 111 13.54 1.84 -5.99
C SER A 111 12.25 1.71 -5.16
N GLU A 112 11.09 1.63 -5.82
CA GLU A 112 9.81 1.31 -5.14
C GLU A 112 9.89 -0.06 -4.45
N THR A 113 10.49 -1.06 -5.12
CA THR A 113 10.71 -2.41 -4.58
C THR A 113 11.69 -2.42 -3.41
N GLY A 114 12.81 -1.70 -3.52
CA GLY A 114 13.78 -1.59 -2.43
C GLY A 114 13.19 -0.90 -1.19
N TYR A 115 12.33 0.09 -1.40
CA TYR A 115 11.59 0.72 -0.31
C TYR A 115 10.60 -0.24 0.33
N LEU A 116 9.83 -0.98 -0.47
CA LEU A 116 8.91 -2.00 0.02
C LEU A 116 9.65 -3.03 0.87
N LEU A 117 10.77 -3.57 0.38
CA LEU A 117 11.63 -4.49 1.14
C LEU A 117 12.02 -3.89 2.49
N ALA A 118 12.53 -2.66 2.49
CA ALA A 118 12.96 -1.99 3.71
C ALA A 118 11.81 -1.77 4.71
N ALA A 119 10.65 -1.32 4.24
CA ALA A 119 9.48 -1.09 5.07
C ALA A 119 8.92 -2.40 5.65
N SER A 120 8.82 -3.46 4.83
CA SER A 120 8.33 -4.76 5.28
C SER A 120 9.28 -5.38 6.31
N PHE A 121 10.59 -5.31 6.11
CA PHE A 121 11.58 -5.77 7.09
C PHE A 121 11.55 -4.97 8.39
N PHE A 122 11.48 -3.64 8.28
CA PHE A 122 11.30 -2.77 9.45
C PHE A 122 10.07 -3.19 10.26
N CYS A 123 8.92 -3.38 9.61
CA CYS A 123 7.68 -3.77 10.28
C CYS A 123 7.80 -5.16 10.91
N ALA A 124 8.37 -6.14 10.20
CA ALA A 124 8.52 -7.50 10.68
C ALA A 124 9.48 -7.60 11.89
N SER A 125 10.64 -6.93 11.83
CA SER A 125 11.61 -6.89 12.92
C SER A 125 11.05 -6.19 14.16
N ASN A 126 10.42 -5.02 13.99
CA ASN A 126 9.87 -4.27 15.11
C ASN A 126 8.61 -4.93 15.72
N LYS A 127 7.81 -5.64 14.91
CA LYS A 127 6.72 -6.49 15.40
C LYS A 127 7.23 -7.63 16.26
N ARG A 128 8.29 -8.30 15.83
CA ARG A 128 8.92 -9.39 16.60
C ARG A 128 9.52 -8.90 17.91
N ASN A 129 10.11 -7.69 17.90
CA ASN A 129 10.65 -7.06 19.10
C ASN A 129 9.56 -6.49 20.03
N GLY A 130 8.28 -6.56 19.64
CA GLY A 130 7.17 -6.06 20.44
C GLY A 130 7.07 -4.53 20.52
N SER A 131 7.79 -3.80 19.66
CA SER A 131 7.79 -2.33 19.57
C SER A 131 6.73 -1.78 18.61
N LEU A 132 6.17 -2.66 17.78
CA LEU A 132 5.16 -2.36 16.77
C LEU A 132 4.08 -3.44 16.76
N VAL A 133 2.82 -3.03 16.63
CA VAL A 133 1.66 -3.91 16.42
C VAL A 133 0.96 -3.47 15.14
N MET A 134 0.37 -4.42 14.42
CA MET A 134 -0.45 -4.15 13.24
C MET A 134 -1.92 -4.41 13.56
N GLU A 135 -2.72 -3.35 13.69
CA GLU A 135 -4.17 -3.39 13.89
C GLU A 135 -4.89 -3.32 12.54
N GLY A 136 -5.88 -4.19 12.30
CA GLY A 136 -6.72 -4.10 11.09
C GLY A 136 -7.04 -5.43 10.44
N TYR A 137 -6.26 -6.48 10.70
CA TYR A 137 -6.63 -7.85 10.33
C TYR A 137 -7.48 -8.49 11.43
N LYS A 138 -8.60 -7.85 11.81
CA LYS A 138 -9.67 -8.63 12.45
C LYS A 138 -10.19 -9.53 11.35
N GLN A 139 -9.83 -10.82 11.41
CA GLN A 139 -10.40 -11.81 10.50
C GLN A 139 -11.91 -11.61 10.50
N PRO A 140 -12.59 -11.57 9.35
CA PRO A 140 -14.00 -11.88 9.35
C PRO A 140 -14.11 -13.20 10.10
N LYS A 141 -14.73 -13.19 11.29
CA LYS A 141 -15.08 -14.42 11.99
C LYS A 141 -16.00 -15.15 11.03
N TRP A 142 -15.45 -16.07 10.24
CA TRP A 142 -16.26 -17.05 9.55
C TRP A 142 -16.88 -17.83 10.69
N SER A 143 -18.13 -17.54 11.00
CA SER A 143 -18.91 -18.34 11.91
C SER A 143 -18.98 -19.71 11.27
N THR A 144 -18.13 -20.61 11.72
CA THR A 144 -18.23 -22.04 11.44
C THR A 144 -19.50 -22.50 12.13
N THR A 145 -20.64 -22.24 11.50
CA THR A 145 -21.90 -22.91 11.80
C THR A 145 -21.78 -24.31 11.19
N GLU A 146 -20.84 -25.11 11.71
CA GLU A 146 -20.87 -26.56 11.54
C GLU A 146 -21.95 -27.09 12.49
N ASN A 147 -23.18 -26.99 12.00
CA ASN A 147 -24.28 -27.82 12.44
C ASN A 147 -25.05 -28.24 11.19
N ARG A 148 -24.60 -29.33 10.56
CA ARG A 148 -25.47 -30.38 10.02
C ARG A 148 -24.65 -31.57 9.54
N SER A 149 -24.70 -32.60 10.38
CA SER A 149 -24.64 -34.01 9.99
C SER A 149 -25.46 -34.28 8.71
N GLY A 150 -24.86 -34.89 7.71
CA GLY A 150 -25.55 -35.34 6.50
C GLY A 150 -24.62 -35.79 5.38
N THR A 151 -24.14 -37.03 5.50
CA THR A 151 -23.96 -38.04 4.44
C THR A 151 -23.48 -37.60 3.04
N SER A 152 -22.23 -37.96 2.74
CA SER A 152 -21.68 -38.46 1.46
C SER A 152 -21.75 -37.64 0.15
N GLN A 153 -20.57 -37.62 -0.52
CA GLN A 153 -20.27 -37.34 -1.94
C GLN A 153 -20.12 -35.87 -2.38
N GLY A 154 -18.91 -35.53 -2.88
CA GLY A 154 -18.66 -34.32 -3.67
C GLY A 154 -17.25 -33.70 -3.49
N LEU A 155 -16.22 -34.31 -4.07
CA LEU A 155 -14.90 -33.67 -4.26
C LEU A 155 -14.96 -32.75 -5.49
N ALA A 156 -15.18 -31.44 -5.29
CA ALA A 156 -14.75 -30.33 -6.17
C ALA A 156 -15.52 -29.02 -5.88
N THR A 157 -15.17 -28.25 -4.84
CA THR A 157 -15.73 -26.88 -4.68
C THR A 157 -14.91 -25.91 -3.82
N LYS A 158 -13.60 -26.13 -3.63
CA LYS A 158 -12.77 -25.26 -2.78
C LYS A 158 -12.04 -24.10 -3.50
N TYR A 159 -12.13 -23.97 -4.81
CA TYR A 159 -11.39 -22.94 -5.58
C TYR A 159 -12.10 -21.58 -5.72
N ASN A 160 -13.41 -21.48 -5.43
CA ASN A 160 -14.17 -20.23 -5.62
C ASN A 160 -14.05 -19.21 -4.46
N SER A 161 -13.41 -19.56 -3.34
CA SER A 161 -13.31 -18.64 -2.18
C SER A 161 -12.09 -17.72 -2.21
N LEU A 162 -11.02 -18.09 -2.92
CA LEU A 162 -9.82 -17.25 -3.04
C LEU A 162 -10.03 -16.06 -3.99
N SER A 163 -10.79 -16.25 -5.07
CA SER A 163 -11.06 -15.19 -6.07
C SER A 163 -11.87 -14.03 -5.47
N GLN A 164 -12.85 -14.31 -4.62
CA GLN A 164 -13.66 -13.28 -3.94
C GLN A 164 -12.87 -12.45 -2.91
N ALA A 165 -11.92 -13.07 -2.19
CA ALA A 165 -11.04 -12.33 -1.27
C ALA A 165 -10.08 -11.39 -2.03
N LYS A 166 -9.66 -11.79 -3.23
CA LYS A 166 -8.75 -11.04 -4.09
C LYS A 166 -9.42 -9.82 -4.76
N GLU A 167 -10.67 -9.96 -5.23
CA GLU A 167 -11.48 -8.83 -5.72
C GLU A 167 -11.75 -7.78 -4.63
N PHE A 168 -11.89 -8.20 -3.37
CA PHE A 168 -12.08 -7.27 -2.26
C PHE A 168 -10.81 -6.45 -1.97
N LEU A 169 -9.63 -7.05 -2.09
CA LEU A 169 -8.35 -6.36 -1.86
C LEU A 169 -7.98 -5.42 -3.01
N SER A 170 -8.26 -5.79 -4.26
CA SER A 170 -8.03 -4.91 -5.43
C SER A 170 -8.96 -3.70 -5.46
N ALA A 171 -10.18 -3.81 -4.92
CA ALA A 171 -11.14 -2.72 -4.85
C ALA A 171 -10.83 -1.66 -3.77
N VAL A 172 -10.00 -1.99 -2.76
CA VAL A 172 -9.77 -1.13 -1.58
C VAL A 172 -8.52 -0.25 -1.70
N MET A 173 -7.56 -0.61 -2.55
CA MET A 173 -6.28 0.11 -2.68
C MET A 173 -6.23 0.82 -4.04
N PRO A 174 -6.46 2.16 -4.10
CA PRO A 174 -6.61 2.87 -5.36
C PRO A 174 -5.32 2.92 -6.22
N PHE A 175 -4.16 2.55 -5.68
CA PHE A 175 -2.89 2.47 -6.41
C PHE A 175 -1.96 1.40 -5.81
N SER A 176 -1.32 0.59 -6.65
CA SER A 176 -0.33 -0.40 -6.22
C SER A 176 1.00 0.30 -5.86
N PRO A 177 1.55 0.10 -4.65
CA PRO A 177 2.82 0.68 -4.20
C PRO A 177 4.02 0.33 -5.07
N THR A 178 3.93 -0.78 -5.82
CA THR A 178 5.00 -1.32 -6.67
C THR A 178 4.66 -1.32 -8.16
N GLU A 179 3.53 -0.71 -8.55
CA GLU A 179 3.00 -0.77 -9.92
C GLU A 179 4.03 -0.39 -10.97
N SER A 180 4.82 0.67 -10.72
CA SER A 180 5.81 1.15 -11.67
C SER A 180 6.97 0.18 -11.81
N ALA A 181 7.43 -0.40 -10.69
CA ALA A 181 8.50 -1.39 -10.71
C ALA A 181 8.05 -2.68 -11.39
N ARG A 182 6.82 -3.14 -11.12
CA ARG A 182 6.24 -4.32 -11.80
C ARG A 182 6.09 -4.09 -13.30
N LYS A 183 5.59 -2.91 -13.70
CA LYS A 183 5.47 -2.55 -15.12
C LYS A 183 6.83 -2.49 -15.80
N MET A 184 7.84 -1.94 -15.14
CA MET A 184 9.22 -1.90 -15.65
C MET A 184 9.78 -3.32 -15.81
N LEU A 185 9.72 -4.14 -14.76
CA LEU A 185 10.21 -5.52 -14.81
C LEU A 185 9.45 -6.39 -15.83
N GLY A 186 8.14 -6.18 -15.97
CA GLY A 186 7.31 -6.87 -16.96
C GLY A 186 7.64 -6.52 -18.40
N GLN A 187 8.34 -5.40 -18.68
CA GLN A 187 8.86 -5.11 -20.01
C GLN A 187 10.06 -5.98 -20.39
N TYR A 188 10.74 -6.56 -19.39
CA TYR A 188 11.95 -7.34 -19.58
C TYR A 188 11.72 -8.84 -19.36
N ILE A 189 10.77 -9.20 -18.51
CA ILE A 189 10.40 -10.58 -18.21
C ILE A 189 9.21 -10.95 -19.09
N THR A 190 9.51 -11.51 -20.26
CA THR A 190 8.52 -11.66 -21.35
C THR A 190 8.12 -13.11 -21.58
N TYR A 191 8.86 -14.08 -21.05
CA TYR A 191 8.78 -15.47 -21.47
C TYR A 191 8.72 -16.41 -20.28
N LEU A 192 7.51 -16.86 -19.92
CA LEU A 192 7.39 -18.19 -19.35
C LEU A 192 6.15 -18.97 -19.83
N ASP A 193 5.07 -18.36 -20.32
CA ASP A 193 4.03 -19.10 -21.06
C ASP A 193 3.05 -18.15 -21.78
N SER A 194 3.38 -17.72 -23.00
CA SER A 194 2.41 -16.99 -23.85
C SER A 194 1.54 -17.91 -24.70
N ASN A 195 1.77 -19.23 -24.65
CA ASN A 195 1.02 -20.23 -25.42
C ASN A 195 0.03 -21.04 -24.57
N ASP A 196 0.24 -21.10 -23.26
CA ASP A 196 -0.81 -21.54 -22.34
C ASP A 196 -1.71 -20.34 -22.06
N THR A 197 -3.01 -20.57 -22.18
CA THR A 197 -4.11 -19.59 -22.11
C THR A 197 -3.78 -18.37 -21.25
N PRO A 198 -4.05 -17.12 -21.73
CA PRO A 198 -3.87 -15.93 -20.92
C PRO A 198 -4.71 -16.10 -19.65
N ASN A 199 -4.05 -16.49 -18.56
CA ASN A 199 -4.65 -16.42 -17.26
C ASN A 199 -4.97 -14.94 -17.07
N GLU A 200 -6.24 -14.60 -16.89
CA GLU A 200 -6.68 -13.23 -16.57
C GLU A 200 -6.03 -12.71 -15.27
N ASP A 201 -5.34 -13.59 -14.52
CA ASP A 201 -4.44 -13.25 -13.44
C ASP A 201 -3.08 -12.80 -13.98
N ASP A 202 -2.97 -11.48 -14.19
CA ASP A 202 -1.83 -10.68 -14.66
C ASP A 202 -0.54 -10.76 -13.78
N SER A 203 -0.34 -11.86 -13.03
CA SER A 203 0.77 -12.04 -12.09
C SER A 203 1.84 -13.00 -12.62
N ASN A 204 2.80 -12.47 -13.38
CA ASN A 204 4.06 -13.15 -13.77
C ASN A 204 5.00 -13.47 -12.57
N TYR A 205 4.54 -13.26 -11.33
CA TYR A 205 5.31 -13.47 -10.11
C TYR A 205 4.60 -14.50 -9.24
N LEU A 206 5.38 -15.43 -8.66
CA LEU A 206 4.88 -16.45 -7.73
C LEU A 206 4.14 -15.83 -6.52
N VAL A 207 4.50 -14.60 -6.15
CA VAL A 207 3.87 -13.80 -5.10
C VAL A 207 3.79 -12.34 -5.56
N ASN A 208 2.63 -11.71 -5.39
CA ASN A 208 2.47 -10.30 -5.70
C ASN A 208 3.23 -9.45 -4.67
N PRO A 209 4.19 -8.59 -5.08
CA PRO A 209 4.92 -7.72 -4.17
C PRO A 209 4.00 -6.93 -3.23
N ASP A 210 2.83 -6.50 -3.72
CA ASP A 210 1.87 -5.73 -2.94
C ASP A 210 1.27 -6.52 -1.75
N ASP A 211 1.37 -7.86 -1.74
CA ASP A 211 0.94 -8.69 -0.60
C ASP A 211 1.81 -8.48 0.66
N HIS A 212 2.98 -7.87 0.49
CA HIS A 212 3.87 -7.48 1.58
C HIS A 212 3.78 -5.99 1.93
N TYR A 213 2.96 -5.23 1.21
CA TYR A 213 2.73 -3.83 1.54
C TYR A 213 2.07 -3.72 2.91
N VAL A 214 2.58 -2.81 3.72
CA VAL A 214 2.03 -2.51 5.04
C VAL A 214 1.38 -1.14 4.96
N ASP A 215 0.05 -1.08 5.10
CA ASP A 215 -0.63 0.21 5.21
C ASP A 215 -0.16 0.91 6.51
N PRO A 216 0.46 2.11 6.42
CA PRO A 216 0.90 2.84 7.60
C PRO A 216 -0.22 3.07 8.63
N LYS A 217 -1.48 3.15 8.19
CA LYS A 217 -2.64 3.33 9.08
C LYS A 217 -2.90 2.14 10.00
N MET A 218 -2.44 0.95 9.62
CA MET A 218 -2.55 -0.26 10.44
C MET A 218 -1.48 -0.33 11.52
N LEU A 219 -0.41 0.46 11.42
CA LEU A 219 0.68 0.43 12.38
C LEU A 219 0.29 1.11 13.70
N ARG A 220 0.70 0.50 14.81
CA ARG A 220 0.62 1.04 16.16
C ARG A 220 1.95 0.84 16.88
N VAL A 221 2.54 1.91 17.37
CA VAL A 221 3.78 1.83 18.16
C VAL A 221 3.44 1.52 19.63
N THR A 222 4.04 0.46 20.17
CA THR A 222 3.90 0.03 21.57
C THR A 222 5.01 0.57 22.45
N ASP A 223 6.25 0.56 21.96
CA ASP A 223 7.40 1.13 22.64
C ASP A 223 8.30 1.81 21.61
N TYR A 224 8.32 3.13 21.67
CA TYR A 224 9.09 3.94 20.72
C TYR A 224 10.60 3.88 20.99
N LYS A 225 11.05 3.59 22.21
CA LYS A 225 12.49 3.62 22.58
C LYS A 225 13.26 2.48 21.96
N ILE A 226 12.60 1.33 21.80
CA ILE A 226 13.18 0.13 21.19
C ILE A 226 12.81 -0.01 19.70
N LEU A 227 12.21 1.02 19.10
CA LEU A 227 11.83 1.02 17.69
C LEU A 227 13.08 1.24 16.82
N GLU A 228 13.58 0.17 16.21
CA GLU A 228 14.83 0.16 15.45
C GLU A 228 14.61 0.56 13.99
N GLY A 229 15.55 1.31 13.39
CA GLY A 229 15.52 1.66 11.97
C GLY A 229 14.81 2.98 11.62
N VAL A 230 14.20 3.68 12.58
CA VAL A 230 13.60 5.02 12.34
C VAL A 230 14.57 6.02 11.68
N PRO A 231 15.86 6.10 12.06
CA PRO A 231 16.81 7.00 11.41
C PRO A 231 16.97 6.74 9.90
N TYR A 232 16.89 5.48 9.46
CA TYR A 232 17.00 5.14 8.04
C TYR A 232 15.84 5.73 7.23
N PHE A 233 14.59 5.67 7.73
CA PHE A 233 13.45 6.27 7.02
C PHE A 233 13.50 7.79 6.96
N TRP A 234 14.14 8.45 7.94
CA TRP A 234 14.47 9.87 7.82
C TRP A 234 15.41 10.15 6.65
N GLU A 235 16.46 9.35 6.49
CA GLU A 235 17.37 9.44 5.35
C GLU A 235 16.62 9.21 4.03
N VAL A 236 15.70 8.25 3.96
CA VAL A 236 14.86 8.01 2.78
C VAL A 236 14.00 9.23 2.44
N VAL A 237 13.29 9.82 3.41
CA VAL A 237 12.49 11.03 3.16
C VAL A 237 13.36 12.17 2.64
N LEU A 238 14.54 12.37 3.21
CA LEU A 238 15.42 13.48 2.85
C LEU A 238 16.11 13.27 1.49
N LYS A 239 16.58 12.05 1.20
CA LYS A 239 17.51 11.80 0.09
C LYS A 239 16.91 11.06 -1.10
N ALA A 240 15.77 10.38 -0.97
CA ALA A 240 15.21 9.59 -2.07
C ALA A 240 15.04 10.43 -3.34
N ARG A 241 15.54 9.97 -4.49
CA ARG A 241 15.33 10.67 -5.77
C ARG A 241 13.93 10.42 -6.33
N LEU A 242 13.38 9.23 -6.10
CA LEU A 242 12.02 8.90 -6.53
C LEU A 242 10.97 9.59 -5.62
N PRO A 243 10.10 10.46 -6.15
CA PRO A 243 9.12 11.19 -5.34
C PRO A 243 8.14 10.28 -4.61
N LYS A 244 7.76 9.14 -5.21
CA LYS A 244 6.87 8.15 -4.62
C LYS A 244 7.49 7.50 -3.37
N VAL A 245 8.74 7.07 -3.45
CA VAL A 245 9.48 6.48 -2.32
C VAL A 245 9.56 7.48 -1.16
N GLY A 246 9.93 8.74 -1.43
CA GLY A 246 9.96 9.78 -0.39
C GLY A 246 8.58 10.07 0.22
N ALA A 247 7.51 9.98 -0.56
CA ALA A 247 6.14 10.14 -0.08
C ALA A 247 5.70 8.97 0.82
N GLN A 248 5.95 7.73 0.40
CA GLN A 248 5.64 6.54 1.18
C GLN A 248 6.41 6.53 2.50
N ALA A 249 7.70 6.88 2.48
CA ALA A 249 8.52 7.01 3.68
C ALA A 249 8.00 8.10 4.64
N SER A 250 7.46 9.20 4.10
CA SER A 250 6.83 10.26 4.89
C SER A 250 5.55 9.78 5.57
N GLU A 251 4.74 8.98 4.86
CA GLU A 251 3.51 8.39 5.38
C GLU A 251 3.80 7.37 6.50
N LEU A 252 4.83 6.53 6.31
CA LEU A 252 5.33 5.64 7.35
C LEU A 252 5.81 6.41 8.58
N LEU A 253 6.68 7.42 8.41
CA LEU A 253 7.15 8.24 9.53
C LEU A 253 5.99 8.93 10.27
N ASN A 254 5.02 9.49 9.55
CA ASN A 254 3.85 10.09 10.17
C ASN A 254 3.07 9.06 11.00
N ALA A 255 2.83 7.87 10.46
CA ALA A 255 2.15 6.81 11.19
C ALA A 255 2.88 6.42 12.48
N LEU A 256 4.21 6.27 12.44
CA LEU A 256 5.01 5.88 13.62
C LEU A 256 4.99 6.93 14.75
N HIS A 257 4.78 8.21 14.42
CA HIS A 257 4.74 9.29 15.41
C HIS A 257 3.31 9.71 15.79
N PHE A 258 2.31 9.13 15.14
CA PHE A 258 0.91 9.48 15.35
C PHE A 258 0.13 8.35 16.01
N ASN A 259 0.32 7.12 15.52
CA ASN A 259 -0.43 5.93 15.90
C ASN A 259 0.26 5.20 17.07
N PHE A 260 -0.02 5.60 18.31
CA PHE A 260 0.46 4.90 19.51
C PHE A 260 -0.60 3.95 20.06
N THR A 261 -0.19 2.86 20.71
CA THR A 261 -1.11 2.07 21.54
C THR A 261 -1.44 2.80 22.84
N SER A 262 -2.54 2.41 23.49
CA SER A 262 -2.96 2.94 24.79
C SER A 262 -1.95 2.68 25.92
N ASN A 263 -0.99 1.76 25.72
CA ASN A 263 0.04 1.45 26.71
C ASN A 263 1.07 2.58 26.86
N LEU A 264 1.25 3.41 25.84
CA LEU A 264 2.22 4.50 25.88
C LEU A 264 1.63 5.71 26.63
N ARG A 265 2.30 6.19 27.67
CA ARG A 265 1.78 7.28 28.52
C ARG A 265 1.53 8.55 27.68
N PRO A 266 0.45 9.31 27.93
CA PRO A 266 0.13 10.51 27.15
C PRO A 266 1.26 11.56 27.09
N LYS A 267 1.98 11.74 28.21
CA LYS A 267 3.15 12.63 28.26
C LYS A 267 4.26 12.18 27.31
N GLU A 268 4.58 10.89 27.32
CA GLU A 268 5.59 10.29 26.45
C GLU A 268 5.21 10.39 24.97
N GLN A 269 3.93 10.18 24.64
CA GLN A 269 3.40 10.43 23.29
C GLN A 269 3.61 11.90 22.87
N SER A 270 3.31 12.85 23.77
CA SER A 270 3.45 14.28 23.51
C SER A 270 4.92 14.68 23.31
N ASP A 271 5.84 14.11 24.10
CA ASP A 271 7.27 14.34 23.99
C ASP A 271 7.79 13.83 22.63
N ILE A 272 7.44 12.59 22.23
CA ILE A 272 7.80 12.01 20.93
C ILE A 272 7.28 12.85 19.76
N ARG A 273 6.02 13.30 19.84
CA ARG A 273 5.40 14.17 18.80
C ARG A 273 6.09 15.53 18.72
N SER A 274 6.48 16.10 19.86
CA SER A 274 7.20 17.38 19.91
C SER A 274 8.62 17.25 19.32
N GLU A 275 9.32 16.16 19.65
CA GLU A 275 10.62 15.80 19.07
C GLU A 275 10.53 15.66 17.55
N TYR A 276 9.49 14.98 17.06
CA TYR A 276 9.21 14.81 15.64
C TYR A 276 9.08 16.15 14.90
N VAL A 277 8.22 17.05 15.41
CA VAL A 277 8.01 18.38 14.82
C VAL A 277 9.30 19.19 14.85
N ARG A 278 10.04 19.17 15.98
CA ARG A 278 11.34 19.86 16.10
C ARG A 278 12.32 19.37 15.04
N LYS A 279 12.40 18.05 14.82
CA LYS A 279 13.28 17.45 13.81
C LYS A 279 12.88 17.88 12.40
N CYS A 280 11.58 17.90 12.08
CA CYS A 280 11.09 18.42 10.79
C CYS A 280 11.48 19.87 10.56
N LEU A 281 11.25 20.74 11.55
CA LEU A 281 11.58 22.16 11.47
C LEU A 281 13.09 22.39 11.35
N LYS A 282 13.91 21.59 12.03
CA LYS A 282 15.37 21.62 11.88
C LYS A 282 15.79 21.28 10.44
N HIS A 283 15.28 20.21 9.85
CA HIS A 283 15.59 19.84 8.47
C HIS A 283 15.07 20.89 7.46
N LEU A 284 13.87 21.43 7.68
CA LEU A 284 13.31 22.50 6.87
C LEU A 284 14.17 23.76 6.93
N SER A 285 14.56 24.20 8.13
CA SER A 285 15.43 25.35 8.34
C SER A 285 16.77 25.17 7.64
N ASN A 286 17.41 24.02 7.84
CA ASN A 286 18.70 23.72 7.19
C ASN A 286 18.58 23.75 5.66
N ALA A 287 17.55 23.12 5.10
CA ALA A 287 17.33 23.10 3.66
C ALA A 287 17.00 24.48 3.06
N LEU A 288 16.34 25.37 3.82
CA LEU A 288 16.08 26.75 3.41
C LEU A 288 17.37 27.58 3.37
N VAL A 289 18.28 27.37 4.33
CA VAL A 289 19.59 28.03 4.37
C VAL A 289 20.48 27.57 3.21
N THR A 290 20.54 26.26 2.96
CA THR A 290 21.40 25.67 1.89
C THR A 290 20.75 25.70 0.50
N LYS A 291 19.56 26.30 0.35
CA LYS A 291 18.77 26.28 -0.90
C LYS A 291 19.53 26.81 -2.12
N LYS A 292 20.47 27.73 -1.93
CA LYS A 292 21.27 28.29 -3.03
C LYS A 292 22.42 27.38 -3.48
N GLU A 293 22.83 26.43 -2.64
CA GLU A 293 24.05 25.64 -2.82
C GLU A 293 23.78 24.18 -3.20
N GLN A 294 22.61 23.65 -2.84
CA GLN A 294 22.27 22.24 -3.06
C GLN A 294 21.04 22.08 -3.96
N GLU A 295 21.20 21.32 -5.03
CA GLU A 295 20.13 21.01 -6.01
C GLU A 295 18.94 20.26 -5.36
N ASP A 296 19.19 19.46 -4.32
CA ASP A 296 18.18 18.67 -3.63
C ASP A 296 17.34 19.47 -2.62
N ALA A 297 17.79 20.67 -2.22
CA ALA A 297 17.17 21.44 -1.16
C ALA A 297 15.67 21.79 -1.41
N PRO A 298 15.23 22.20 -2.62
CA PRO A 298 13.81 22.43 -2.91
C PRO A 298 12.94 21.18 -2.70
N MET A 299 13.46 20.00 -3.03
CA MET A 299 12.75 18.73 -2.83
C MET A 299 12.61 18.42 -1.33
N VAL A 300 13.67 18.62 -0.55
CA VAL A 300 13.63 18.46 0.92
C VAL A 300 12.61 19.40 1.54
N VAL A 301 12.61 20.69 1.17
CA VAL A 301 11.64 21.68 1.65
C VAL A 301 10.21 21.23 1.38
N LYS A 302 9.91 20.84 0.13
CA LYS A 302 8.57 20.36 -0.25
C LYS A 302 8.14 19.14 0.55
N ARG A 303 9.05 18.19 0.80
CA ARG A 303 8.78 16.98 1.59
C ARG A 303 8.55 17.29 3.05
N MET A 304 9.38 18.13 3.67
CA MET A 304 9.20 18.53 5.08
C MET A 304 7.88 19.27 5.30
N ILE A 305 7.48 20.16 4.37
CA ILE A 305 6.18 20.84 4.43
C ILE A 305 5.04 19.83 4.32
N ARG A 306 5.10 18.89 3.36
CA ARG A 306 4.07 17.84 3.20
C ARG A 306 3.98 16.96 4.44
N LEU A 307 5.12 16.53 4.98
CA LEU A 307 5.21 15.66 6.14
C LEU A 307 4.61 16.36 7.38
N LEU A 308 4.99 17.61 7.66
CA LEU A 308 4.42 18.43 8.73
C LEU A 308 2.91 18.65 8.55
N ARG A 309 2.48 19.02 7.34
CA ARG A 309 1.06 19.24 7.04
C ARG A 309 0.24 17.98 7.32
N SER A 310 0.66 16.84 6.79
CA SER A 310 -0.04 15.57 6.97
C SER A 310 -0.06 15.13 8.44
N PHE A 311 1.02 15.38 9.18
CA PHE A 311 1.08 15.10 10.62
C PHE A 311 0.10 15.98 11.43
N LEU A 312 0.06 17.28 11.15
CA LEU A 312 -0.82 18.23 11.82
C LEU A 312 -2.30 18.02 11.48
N GLU A 313 -2.61 17.66 10.22
CA GLU A 313 -3.96 17.30 9.78
C GLU A 313 -4.53 16.16 10.63
N GLY A 314 -3.70 15.20 11.04
CA GLY A 314 -4.12 14.10 11.94
C GLY A 314 -4.76 14.58 13.24
N PHE A 315 -4.24 15.65 13.86
CA PHE A 315 -4.81 16.20 15.10
C PHE A 315 -6.12 16.95 14.87
N VAL A 316 -6.33 17.48 13.67
CA VAL A 316 -7.59 18.16 13.30
C VAL A 316 -8.69 17.13 13.09
N THR A 317 -8.38 15.96 12.51
CA THR A 317 -9.35 14.87 12.31
C THR A 317 -9.76 14.21 13.62
N ILE A 318 -8.84 13.99 14.57
CA ILE A 318 -9.19 13.39 15.89
C ILE A 318 -10.24 14.24 16.62
N LYS A 319 -10.21 15.56 16.49
CA LYS A 319 -11.21 16.45 17.10
C LYS A 319 -12.60 16.36 16.43
N LYS A 320 -12.71 15.74 15.26
CA LYS A 320 -13.97 15.59 14.51
C LYS A 320 -14.61 14.20 14.65
N GLU A 321 -13.94 13.22 15.25
CA GLU A 321 -14.56 11.97 15.72
C GLU A 321 -15.38 12.19 17.02
N SER A 322 -15.99 13.36 17.18
CA SER A 322 -17.24 13.46 17.91
C SER A 322 -18.27 12.55 17.22
N ASP A 323 -19.22 11.97 17.97
CA ASP A 323 -20.35 11.13 17.51
C ASP A 323 -21.15 11.70 16.30
N ASP A 324 -20.86 12.94 15.91
CA ASP A 324 -21.42 13.66 14.78
C ASP A 324 -20.81 13.31 13.40
N THR A 325 -20.20 12.13 13.18
CA THR A 325 -19.79 11.74 11.82
C THR A 325 -20.25 10.33 11.41
N VAL A 326 -20.51 10.15 10.11
CA VAL A 326 -20.86 8.86 9.51
C VAL A 326 -20.11 8.62 8.21
N ASP A 327 -19.43 7.48 8.12
CA ASP A 327 -18.82 7.00 6.88
C ASP A 327 -19.86 6.33 5.98
N VAL A 328 -19.94 6.79 4.74
CA VAL A 328 -20.81 6.24 3.70
C VAL A 328 -20.00 5.84 2.47
N GLU A 329 -20.39 4.75 1.82
CA GLU A 329 -19.89 4.30 0.53
C GLU A 329 -20.76 4.90 -0.58
N VAL A 330 -20.16 5.69 -1.47
CA VAL A 330 -20.82 6.22 -2.66
C VAL A 330 -20.54 5.30 -3.83
N LYS A 331 -21.60 4.80 -4.47
CA LYS A 331 -21.57 3.96 -5.67
C LYS A 331 -22.13 4.73 -6.87
N PRO A 332 -21.26 5.38 -7.66
CA PRO A 332 -21.69 6.03 -8.89
C PRO A 332 -22.22 5.00 -9.90
N ASN A 333 -23.26 5.39 -10.64
CA ASN A 333 -23.71 4.64 -11.81
C ASN A 333 -22.55 4.47 -12.81
N LYS A 334 -22.53 3.34 -13.52
CA LYS A 334 -21.53 3.01 -14.56
C LYS A 334 -21.35 4.14 -15.58
N PHE A 335 -22.39 4.93 -15.85
CA PHE A 335 -22.34 6.14 -16.68
C PHE A 335 -21.19 7.07 -16.29
N PHE A 336 -20.97 7.29 -14.99
CA PHE A 336 -19.94 8.21 -14.50
C PHE A 336 -18.51 7.69 -14.66
N ARG A 337 -18.33 6.41 -15.02
CA ARG A 337 -17.00 5.77 -15.14
C ARG A 337 -16.12 6.01 -13.91
N LEU A 338 -16.74 6.07 -12.74
CA LEU A 338 -16.09 6.32 -11.46
C LEU A 338 -16.34 5.13 -10.53
N ALA A 339 -15.26 4.54 -10.01
CA ALA A 339 -15.33 3.48 -9.01
C ALA A 339 -16.01 3.97 -7.71
N SER A 340 -16.55 3.03 -6.94
CA SER A 340 -17.09 3.31 -5.61
C SER A 340 -16.04 3.99 -4.72
N TYR A 341 -16.47 4.90 -3.84
CA TYR A 341 -15.57 5.60 -2.93
C TYR A 341 -16.22 5.89 -1.59
N LYS A 342 -15.41 5.99 -0.52
CA LYS A 342 -15.89 6.36 0.81
C LYS A 342 -15.95 7.87 1.00
N LEU A 343 -16.94 8.33 1.75
CA LEU A 343 -17.15 9.72 2.13
C LEU A 343 -17.53 9.77 3.62
N THR A 344 -16.85 10.60 4.41
CA THR A 344 -17.20 10.85 5.81
C THR A 344 -18.09 12.09 5.87
N LEU A 345 -19.30 11.94 6.39
CA LEU A 345 -20.29 13.00 6.52
C LEU A 345 -20.31 13.51 7.95
N VAL A 346 -20.51 14.81 8.13
CA VAL A 346 -20.78 15.40 9.44
C VAL A 346 -22.30 15.45 9.63
N MET A 347 -22.83 14.93 10.74
CA MET A 347 -24.26 14.81 11.04
C MET A 347 -24.98 16.16 11.05
N ASN A 348 -24.28 17.25 11.38
CA ASN A 348 -24.79 18.62 11.37
C ASN A 348 -24.77 19.27 9.97
N GLU A 349 -24.16 18.64 8.96
CA GLU A 349 -24.24 19.12 7.58
C GLU A 349 -25.60 18.80 6.95
N THR A 350 -25.95 19.48 5.86
CA THR A 350 -27.23 19.29 5.16
C THR A 350 -27.08 18.38 3.94
N LEU A 351 -28.18 17.81 3.46
CA LEU A 351 -28.19 17.04 2.22
C LEU A 351 -27.71 17.87 1.02
N SER A 352 -27.97 19.19 0.99
CA SER A 352 -27.40 20.08 -0.03
C SER A 352 -25.87 20.07 -0.03
N HIS A 353 -25.23 19.99 1.14
CA HIS A 353 -23.77 19.87 1.24
C HIS A 353 -23.27 18.54 0.67
N LEU A 354 -23.90 17.43 1.04
CA LEU A 354 -23.63 16.09 0.50
C LEU A 354 -23.72 16.09 -1.05
N TYR A 355 -24.80 16.63 -1.60
CA TYR A 355 -25.02 16.77 -3.04
C TYR A 355 -23.89 17.55 -3.72
N LYS A 356 -23.51 18.71 -3.18
CA LYS A 356 -22.41 19.54 -3.72
C LYS A 356 -21.05 18.84 -3.63
N THR A 357 -20.84 18.03 -2.61
CA THR A 357 -19.58 17.29 -2.43
C THR A 357 -19.46 16.16 -3.44
N ILE A 358 -20.53 15.40 -3.68
CA ILE A 358 -20.59 14.36 -4.72
C ILE A 358 -20.48 15.00 -6.12
N HIS A 359 -21.22 16.07 -6.38
CA HIS A 359 -21.19 16.80 -7.67
C HIS A 359 -19.79 17.30 -8.02
N ARG A 360 -19.09 17.98 -7.08
CA ARG A 360 -17.71 18.45 -7.29
C ARG A 360 -16.74 17.31 -7.65
N ARG A 361 -17.00 16.10 -7.19
CA ARG A 361 -16.18 14.93 -7.51
C ARG A 361 -16.51 14.36 -8.89
N LEU A 362 -17.79 14.29 -9.26
CA LEU A 362 -18.23 13.84 -10.57
C LEU A 362 -17.86 14.82 -11.70
N GLN A 363 -17.94 16.13 -11.44
CA GLN A 363 -17.63 17.18 -12.41
C GLN A 363 -16.18 17.15 -12.89
N LYS A 364 -15.25 16.62 -12.08
CA LYS A 364 -13.83 16.44 -12.48
C LYS A 364 -13.64 15.42 -13.61
N ILE A 365 -14.61 14.53 -13.81
CA ILE A 365 -14.56 13.44 -14.79
C ILE A 365 -15.49 13.75 -15.96
N HIS A 366 -16.64 14.37 -15.67
CA HIS A 366 -17.66 14.68 -16.65
C HIS A 366 -17.96 16.17 -16.63
N ASN A 367 -17.38 16.89 -17.59
CA ASN A 367 -17.68 18.29 -17.81
C ASN A 367 -19.16 18.46 -18.19
N GLY A 368 -19.85 19.42 -17.54
CA GLY A 368 -21.22 19.78 -17.88
C GLY A 368 -22.34 19.06 -17.11
N ILE A 369 -22.03 18.18 -16.14
CA ILE A 369 -23.07 17.67 -15.23
C ILE A 369 -23.61 18.83 -14.39
N LEU A 370 -24.93 19.05 -14.43
CA LEU A 370 -25.59 19.99 -13.54
C LEU A 370 -25.97 19.29 -12.23
N LEU A 371 -26.02 20.04 -11.13
CA LEU A 371 -26.37 19.49 -9.81
C LEU A 371 -27.77 18.83 -9.82
N GLN A 372 -28.69 19.37 -10.61
CA GLN A 372 -30.06 18.88 -10.79
C GLN A 372 -30.15 17.57 -11.60
N ASP A 373 -29.11 17.20 -12.33
CA ASP A 373 -29.06 15.93 -13.08
C ASP A 373 -28.68 14.75 -12.19
N ILE A 374 -28.27 15.00 -10.95
CA ILE A 374 -27.82 13.97 -10.02
C ILE A 374 -28.99 13.53 -9.14
N ILE A 375 -29.18 12.21 -9.07
CA ILE A 375 -30.10 11.58 -8.13
C ILE A 375 -29.29 10.75 -7.16
N ILE A 376 -29.42 11.01 -5.86
CA ILE A 376 -28.82 10.19 -4.81
C ILE A 376 -29.90 9.32 -4.19
N LYS A 377 -29.76 8.00 -4.32
CA LYS A 377 -30.60 7.01 -3.66
C LYS A 377 -29.89 6.45 -2.43
N TRP A 378 -30.64 6.35 -1.34
CA TRP A 378 -30.27 5.73 -0.09
C TRP A 378 -31.17 4.53 0.16
N ASN A 379 -30.57 3.40 0.58
CA ASN A 379 -31.31 2.15 0.84
C ASN A 379 -32.17 1.64 -0.35
N LYS A 380 -31.68 1.76 -1.59
CA LYS A 380 -32.31 1.38 -2.88
C LYS A 380 -33.63 2.08 -3.25
N ASP A 381 -34.43 2.45 -2.26
CA ASP A 381 -35.82 2.89 -2.44
C ASP A 381 -36.04 4.36 -2.06
N VAL A 382 -35.14 4.98 -1.28
CA VAL A 382 -35.30 6.35 -0.81
C VAL A 382 -34.48 7.30 -1.66
N THR A 383 -35.13 8.16 -2.44
CA THR A 383 -34.44 9.25 -3.14
C THR A 383 -34.24 10.41 -2.18
N LEU A 384 -32.98 10.76 -1.92
CA LEU A 384 -32.64 11.91 -1.08
C LEU A 384 -32.88 13.19 -1.89
N LEU A 385 -33.63 14.14 -1.36
CA LEU A 385 -33.82 15.43 -2.04
C LEU A 385 -32.68 16.39 -1.67
N CYS A 386 -32.21 17.17 -2.66
CA CYS A 386 -31.23 18.23 -2.41
C CYS A 386 -31.90 19.39 -1.67
N ASN A 387 -31.88 19.36 -0.34
CA ASN A 387 -32.53 20.34 0.52
C ASN A 387 -31.65 20.68 1.75
N GLN A 388 -32.19 21.49 2.66
CA GLN A 388 -31.51 21.88 3.90
C GLN A 388 -31.72 20.87 5.04
N THR A 389 -32.26 19.68 4.78
CA THR A 389 -32.44 18.64 5.81
C THR A 389 -31.07 18.24 6.36
N PRO A 390 -30.86 18.27 7.69
CA PRO A 390 -29.64 17.78 8.31
C PRO A 390 -29.43 16.29 8.04
N ILE A 391 -28.17 15.89 7.85
CA ILE A 391 -27.75 14.50 7.63
C ILE A 391 -28.11 13.61 8.82
N SER A 392 -28.14 14.17 10.04
CA SER A 392 -28.57 13.49 11.26
C SER A 392 -30.00 12.95 11.23
N GLN A 393 -30.86 13.46 10.35
CA GLN A 393 -32.25 12.98 10.22
C GLN A 393 -32.35 11.67 9.42
N ILE A 394 -31.29 11.26 8.73
CA ILE A 394 -31.24 9.97 8.02
C ILE A 394 -30.79 8.88 8.99
N ASP A 395 -31.56 7.79 9.07
CA ASP A 395 -31.20 6.63 9.88
C ASP A 395 -30.12 5.77 9.21
N TRP A 396 -28.87 6.25 9.22
CA TRP A 396 -27.71 5.60 8.60
C TRP A 396 -27.40 4.17 9.08
N ARG A 397 -28.13 3.66 10.08
CA ARG A 397 -28.07 2.25 10.49
C ARG A 397 -28.71 1.33 9.45
N LYS A 398 -29.68 1.81 8.67
CA LYS A 398 -30.36 1.02 7.62
C LYS A 398 -29.49 0.79 6.40
N SER A 399 -28.70 1.80 6.00
CA SER A 399 -27.75 1.69 4.91
C SER A 399 -26.67 2.74 5.03
N ARG A 400 -25.43 2.35 4.72
CA ARG A 400 -24.28 3.25 4.53
C ARG A 400 -23.89 3.39 3.07
N VAL A 401 -24.73 2.92 2.15
CA VAL A 401 -24.46 2.96 0.71
C VAL A 401 -25.35 4.01 0.05
N LEU A 402 -24.74 4.90 -0.73
CA LEU A 402 -25.39 5.91 -1.55
C LEU A 402 -25.20 5.56 -3.02
N GLU A 403 -26.28 5.25 -3.72
CA GLU A 403 -26.25 5.04 -5.17
C GLU A 403 -26.46 6.38 -5.88
N VAL A 404 -25.52 6.75 -6.75
CA VAL A 404 -25.57 8.02 -7.47
C VAL A 404 -25.93 7.76 -8.91
N LEU A 405 -27.12 8.19 -9.30
CA LEU A 405 -27.69 8.04 -10.63
C LEU A 405 -27.69 9.39 -11.36
N ARG A 406 -27.83 9.33 -12.68
CA ARG A 406 -28.08 10.50 -13.52
C ARG A 406 -29.55 10.50 -13.95
N PHE A 407 -30.21 11.65 -13.97
CA PHE A 407 -31.53 11.79 -14.54
C PHE A 407 -31.45 11.71 -16.07
N GLU A 408 -32.10 10.73 -16.68
CA GLU A 408 -31.98 10.45 -18.12
C GLU A 408 -32.72 11.47 -19.00
N GLN A 409 -33.71 12.18 -18.47
CA GLN A 409 -34.56 13.07 -19.28
C GLN A 409 -33.86 14.34 -19.77
N THR A 410 -32.65 14.67 -19.29
CA THR A 410 -31.91 15.86 -19.77
C THR A 410 -31.08 15.62 -21.04
N PHE A 411 -31.08 14.42 -21.61
CA PHE A 411 -30.42 14.15 -22.90
C PHE A 411 -31.11 14.79 -24.12
N VAL A 412 -32.38 15.20 -24.00
CA VAL A 412 -33.13 15.86 -25.10
C VAL A 412 -33.08 17.38 -24.97
N ARG A 413 -31.91 17.95 -24.65
CA ARG A 413 -31.67 19.38 -24.88
C ARG A 413 -31.03 19.57 -26.25
N ASN A 414 -31.90 19.71 -27.26
CA ASN A 414 -31.69 20.38 -28.55
C ASN A 414 -30.27 20.30 -29.14
N PHE A 415 -29.92 19.17 -29.75
CA PHE A 415 -28.89 19.15 -30.79
C PHE A 415 -29.38 19.71 -32.13
N THR A 416 -30.62 20.21 -32.21
CA THR A 416 -31.22 20.79 -33.43
C THR A 416 -30.84 22.25 -33.71
N GLN A 417 -29.86 22.82 -33.00
CA GLN A 417 -29.39 24.20 -33.22
C GLN A 417 -27.85 24.36 -33.25
N TRP A 418 -27.13 23.39 -33.82
CA TRP A 418 -25.73 23.56 -34.22
C TRP A 418 -25.53 23.10 -35.66
#